data_AF-A0A5B1B673-F1
#
_entry.id   AF-A0A5B1B673-F1
#
_cell.length_a   1.000
_cell.length_b   1.000
_cell.length_c   1.000
_cell.angle_alpha   90.00
_cell.angle_beta   90.00
_cell.angle_gamma   90.00
#
_symmetry.space_group_name_H-M   'P 1'
#
loop_
_entity.id
_entity.type
_entity.pdbx_description
1 polymer ?
#
loop_
_entity_poly.entity_id
_entity_poly.type
_entity_poly.pdbx_seq_one_letter_code
_entity_poly.pdbx_strand_id
1 'polypeptide(L)'
;MKPYQMFLVVDGRRFRVDDFVMTSQQDPNHPDFPQSPFTHHITIGIYATEELQHINGWLAEGTQYKKVTTHYYEYDEEIICHTFYDTCCSDYKEYYSPNFDEIVCSVQLHPDKMHHHYINNPGLTALINKDINNK
;
A
#
# COMPACT_ATOMS: atom_id res chain seq x y z
N MET A 1 -18.41 -11.46 3.43
CA MET A 1 -17.03 -11.52 2.91
C MET A 1 -16.60 -10.08 2.64
N LYS A 2 -15.44 -9.62 3.12
CA LYS A 2 -14.95 -8.27 2.76
C LYS A 2 -14.69 -8.27 1.24
N PRO A 3 -15.26 -7.32 0.46
CA PRO A 3 -15.12 -7.32 -1.00
C PRO A 3 -13.70 -7.01 -1.47
N TYR A 4 -12.88 -6.42 -0.60
CA TYR A 4 -11.52 -6.00 -0.90
C TYR A 4 -10.49 -6.75 -0.07
N GLN A 5 -9.37 -7.09 -0.71
CA GLN A 5 -8.16 -7.60 -0.05
C GLN A 5 -6.96 -6.79 -0.51
N MET A 6 -6.02 -6.56 0.40
CA MET A 6 -4.78 -5.85 0.09
C MET A 6 -3.58 -6.61 0.62
N PHE A 7 -2.49 -6.55 -0.13
CA PHE A 7 -1.25 -7.20 0.22
C PHE A 7 -0.06 -6.29 -0.05
N LEU A 8 0.94 -6.36 0.83
CA LEU A 8 2.26 -5.78 0.66
C LEU A 8 3.22 -6.92 0.29
N VAL A 9 4.09 -6.71 -0.69
CA VAL A 9 5.13 -7.67 -1.05
C VAL A 9 6.50 -7.01 -0.92
N VAL A 10 7.35 -7.60 -0.07
CA VAL A 10 8.73 -7.16 0.20
C VAL A 10 9.62 -8.39 0.10
N ASP A 11 10.64 -8.34 -0.76
CA ASP A 11 11.61 -9.43 -0.93
C ASP A 11 10.94 -10.82 -1.16
N GLY A 12 9.88 -10.83 -1.97
CA GLY A 12 9.11 -12.04 -2.28
C GLY A 12 8.16 -12.52 -1.18
N ARG A 13 8.17 -11.90 0.01
CA ARG A 13 7.24 -12.20 1.11
C ARG A 13 5.97 -11.38 0.96
N ARG A 14 4.82 -12.01 1.21
CA ARG A 14 3.49 -11.41 1.06
C ARG A 14 2.85 -11.21 2.43
N PHE A 15 2.55 -9.96 2.76
CA PHE A 15 1.93 -9.54 4.02
C PHE A 15 0.51 -9.08 3.74
N ARG A 16 -0.45 -9.51 4.56
CA ARG A 16 -1.83 -9.05 4.46
C ARG A 16 -1.93 -7.63 5.04
N VAL A 17 -2.53 -6.73 4.27
CA VAL A 17 -2.68 -5.33 4.63
C VAL A 17 -4.09 -5.07 5.14
N ASP A 18 -4.17 -4.33 6.24
CA ASP A 18 -5.40 -3.85 6.87
C ASP A 18 -5.83 -2.51 6.27
N ASP A 19 -4.91 -1.54 6.29
CA ASP A 19 -5.12 -0.21 5.75
C ASP A 19 -3.90 0.27 4.96
N PHE A 20 -4.15 1.20 4.04
CA PHE A 20 -3.12 1.88 3.29
C PHE A 20 -3.55 3.33 3.13
N VAL A 21 -2.68 4.24 3.57
CA VAL A 21 -2.87 5.67 3.43
C VAL A 21 -1.66 6.21 2.69
N MET A 22 -1.91 6.91 1.59
CA MET A 22 -0.88 7.62 0.85
C MET A 22 -1.34 9.03 0.61
N THR A 23 -0.50 9.98 1.02
CA THR A 23 -0.67 11.39 0.69
C THR A 23 0.52 11.86 -0.12
N SER A 24 0.23 12.62 -1.18
CA SER A 24 1.24 13.23 -2.04
C SER A 24 1.05 14.73 -1.98
N GLN A 25 2.12 15.45 -1.64
CA GLN A 25 2.10 16.90 -1.50
C GLN A 25 3.22 17.50 -2.34
N GLN A 26 2.94 18.64 -2.96
CA GLN A 26 3.92 19.43 -3.69
C GLN A 26 4.02 20.79 -3.01
N ASP A 27 5.23 21.22 -2.67
CA ASP A 27 5.43 22.54 -2.05
C ASP A 27 5.17 23.64 -3.09
N PRO A 28 4.14 24.48 -2.91
CA PRO A 28 3.84 25.56 -3.84
C PRO A 28 4.89 26.68 -3.84
N ASN A 29 5.78 26.71 -2.84
CA ASN A 29 6.85 27.70 -2.73
C ASN A 29 8.20 27.19 -3.27
N HIS A 30 8.27 25.94 -3.76
CA HIS A 30 9.50 25.41 -4.32
C HIS A 30 9.92 26.20 -5.58
N PRO A 31 11.21 26.53 -5.77
CA PRO A 31 11.69 27.32 -6.92
C PRO A 31 11.24 26.76 -8.28
N ASP A 32 11.16 25.43 -8.38
CA ASP A 32 10.77 24.71 -9.60
C ASP A 32 9.27 24.42 -9.71
N PHE A 33 8.40 24.96 -8.86
CA PHE A 33 6.95 24.73 -8.95
C PHE A 33 6.41 25.17 -10.34
N PRO A 34 5.58 24.35 -11.04
CA PRO A 34 4.94 23.11 -10.61
C PRO A 34 5.67 21.81 -11.02
N GLN A 35 6.95 21.89 -11.40
CA GLN A 35 7.77 20.74 -11.78
C GLN A 35 8.56 20.13 -10.62
N SER A 36 8.43 20.69 -9.41
CA SER A 36 9.05 20.14 -8.21
C SER A 36 8.53 18.71 -7.92
N PRO A 37 9.37 17.83 -7.35
CA PRO A 37 8.93 16.49 -7.00
C PRO A 37 7.84 16.51 -5.93
N PHE A 38 6.99 15.47 -5.93
CA PHE A 38 6.07 15.24 -4.83
C PHE A 38 6.80 14.64 -3.63
N THR A 39 6.45 15.10 -2.44
CA THR A 39 6.74 14.38 -1.20
C THR A 39 5.62 13.39 -0.96
N HIS A 40 5.98 12.12 -0.77
CA HIS A 40 5.04 11.04 -0.49
C HIS A 40 5.13 10.63 0.98
N HIS A 41 3.97 10.54 1.63
CA HIS A 41 3.83 9.93 2.95
C HIS A 41 2.94 8.70 2.80
N ILE A 42 3.53 7.52 2.99
CA ILE A 42 2.86 6.23 2.81
C ILE A 42 2.87 5.51 4.15
N THR A 43 1.69 5.19 4.67
CA THR A 43 1.49 4.40 5.88
C THR A 43 0.71 3.14 5.53
N ILE A 44 1.17 2.00 6.01
CA ILE A 44 0.56 0.69 5.76
C ILE A 44 0.33 -0.04 7.08
N GLY A 45 -0.89 -0.46 7.35
CA GLY A 45 -1.23 -1.38 8.43
C GLY A 45 -1.14 -2.82 7.95
N ILE A 46 -0.38 -3.65 8.65
CA ILE A 46 -0.11 -5.05 8.32
C ILE A 46 -0.66 -5.91 9.45
N TYR A 47 -1.46 -6.92 9.14
CA TYR A 47 -1.91 -7.87 10.16
C TYR A 47 -0.72 -8.62 10.76
N ALA A 48 -0.70 -8.72 12.10
CA ALA A 48 0.36 -9.41 12.81
C ALA A 48 0.27 -10.91 12.55
N THR A 49 1.30 -11.43 11.89
CA THR A 49 1.52 -12.85 11.62
C THR A 49 2.93 -13.21 12.08
N GLU A 50 3.30 -14.49 12.03
CA GLU A 50 4.68 -14.92 12.33
C GLU A 50 5.72 -14.24 11.41
N GLU A 51 5.30 -13.80 10.22
CA GLU A 51 6.14 -13.08 9.25
C GLU A 51 6.45 -11.63 9.68
N LEU A 52 5.76 -11.08 10.68
CA LEU A 52 5.89 -9.68 11.09
C LEU A 52 7.32 -9.33 11.58
N GLN A 53 8.06 -10.31 12.09
CA GLN A 53 9.47 -10.17 12.44
C GLN A 53 10.35 -9.68 11.27
N HIS A 54 9.97 -9.98 10.02
CA HIS A 54 10.69 -9.50 8.84
C HIS A 54 10.51 -7.99 8.61
N ILE A 55 9.34 -7.45 8.94
CA ILE A 55 9.07 -6.02 8.86
C ILE A 55 9.82 -5.27 9.96
N ASN A 56 9.84 -5.82 11.18
CA ASN A 56 10.65 -5.26 12.27
C ASN A 56 12.15 -5.31 11.93
N GLY A 57 12.63 -6.43 11.37
CA GLY A 57 14.01 -6.56 10.89
C GLY A 57 14.36 -5.53 9.81
N TRP A 58 13.46 -5.32 8.85
CA TRP A 58 13.63 -4.28 7.82
C TRP A 58 13.86 -2.89 8.44
N LEU A 59 13.03 -2.50 9.42
CA LEU A 59 13.22 -1.24 10.14
C LEU A 59 14.57 -1.20 10.89
N ALA A 60 14.87 -2.24 11.67
CA ALA A 60 16.05 -2.30 12.53
C ALA A 60 17.37 -2.25 11.74
N GLU A 61 17.40 -2.86 10.56
CA GLU A 61 18.56 -2.88 9.67
C GLU A 61 18.70 -1.59 8.86
N GLY A 62 17.63 -0.81 8.71
CA GLY A 62 17.60 0.34 7.80
C GLY A 62 17.78 -0.05 6.34
N THR A 63 17.43 -1.30 5.98
CA THR A 63 17.64 -1.86 4.64
C THR A 63 16.81 -1.09 3.60
N GLN A 64 17.39 -0.79 2.44
CA GLN A 64 16.65 -0.23 1.31
C GLN A 64 16.35 -1.34 0.30
N TYR A 65 15.07 -1.69 0.14
CA TYR A 65 14.66 -2.67 -0.85
C TYR A 65 14.50 -2.03 -2.22
N LYS A 66 15.03 -2.70 -3.25
CA LYS A 66 14.95 -2.23 -4.64
C LYS A 66 13.54 -2.15 -5.19
N LYS A 67 12.65 -3.02 -4.71
CA LYS A 67 11.26 -3.07 -5.14
C LYS A 67 10.38 -3.57 -3.99
N VAL A 68 9.35 -2.78 -3.68
CA VAL A 68 8.25 -3.13 -2.79
C VAL A 68 6.95 -2.91 -3.56
N THR A 69 5.97 -3.78 -3.43
CA THR A 69 4.69 -3.62 -4.14
C THR A 69 3.50 -3.74 -3.20
N THR A 70 2.44 -2.96 -3.46
CA THR A 70 1.11 -3.26 -2.88
C THR A 70 0.16 -3.68 -3.97
N HIS A 71 -0.69 -4.65 -3.63
CA HIS A 71 -1.64 -5.28 -4.54
C HIS A 71 -3.04 -5.20 -3.92
N TYR A 72 -3.99 -4.68 -4.68
CA TYR A 72 -5.38 -4.51 -4.26
C TYR A 72 -6.25 -5.40 -5.13
N TYR A 73 -7.06 -6.23 -4.47
CA TYR A 73 -7.97 -7.16 -5.12
C TYR A 73 -9.40 -6.82 -4.75
N GLU A 74 -10.29 -6.89 -5.73
CA GLU A 74 -11.74 -6.86 -5.56
C GLU A 74 -12.32 -8.11 -6.22
N TYR A 75 -13.12 -8.90 -5.51
CA TYR A 75 -13.65 -10.19 -6.00
C TYR A 75 -12.57 -11.13 -6.59
N ASP A 76 -11.41 -11.20 -5.93
CA ASP A 76 -10.23 -11.99 -6.35
C ASP A 76 -9.54 -11.52 -7.65
N GLU A 77 -9.95 -10.39 -8.21
CA GLU A 77 -9.29 -9.76 -9.36
C GLU A 77 -8.41 -8.60 -8.91
N GLU A 78 -7.17 -8.52 -9.40
CA GLU A 78 -6.28 -7.40 -9.10
C GLU A 78 -6.73 -6.14 -9.83
N ILE A 79 -7.00 -5.07 -9.09
CA ILE A 79 -7.51 -3.80 -9.63
C ILE A 79 -6.47 -2.68 -9.56
N ILE A 80 -5.55 -2.73 -8.59
CA ILE A 80 -4.50 -1.72 -8.39
C ILE A 80 -3.22 -2.42 -7.96
N CYS A 81 -2.10 -2.01 -8.56
CA CYS A 81 -0.76 -2.38 -8.11
C CYS A 81 0.09 -1.12 -7.98
N HIS A 82 0.58 -0.82 -6.77
CA HIS A 82 1.59 0.21 -6.57
C HIS A 82 2.97 -0.45 -6.53
N THR A 83 3.92 0.10 -7.27
CA THR A 83 5.32 -0.29 -7.18
C THR A 83 6.14 0.85 -6.62
N PHE A 84 6.84 0.57 -5.53
CA PHE A 84 7.75 1.47 -4.84
C PHE A 84 9.18 1.00 -5.08
N TYR A 85 10.06 1.91 -5.51
CA TYR A 85 11.46 1.60 -5.81
C TYR A 85 12.37 2.25 -4.77
N ASP A 86 13.48 1.56 -4.48
CA ASP A 86 14.52 2.02 -3.56
C ASP A 86 13.89 2.51 -2.23
N THR A 87 13.10 1.64 -1.60
CA THR A 87 12.22 1.97 -0.48
C THR A 87 12.83 1.57 0.85
N CYS A 88 12.80 2.46 1.83
CA CYS A 88 13.09 2.15 3.23
C CYS A 88 11.83 2.22 4.11
N CYS A 89 11.91 1.60 5.28
CA CYS A 89 10.92 1.68 6.34
C CYS A 89 11.50 2.54 7.48
N SER A 90 10.69 3.44 8.07
CA SER A 90 11.18 4.42 9.06
C SER A 90 10.40 4.43 10.38
N ASP A 91 9.29 3.70 10.46
CA ASP A 91 8.45 3.64 11.65
C ASP A 91 7.78 2.27 11.75
N TYR A 92 7.58 1.81 12.99
CA TYR A 92 6.96 0.53 13.31
C TYR A 92 6.20 0.63 14.61
N LYS A 93 4.90 0.34 14.56
CA LYS A 93 4.05 0.36 15.74
C LYS A 93 3.04 -0.78 15.72
N GLU A 94 3.19 -1.72 16.66
CA GLU A 94 2.16 -2.73 16.93
C GLU A 94 1.06 -2.17 17.83
N TYR A 95 -0.19 -2.53 17.54
CA TYR A 95 -1.36 -2.25 18.35
C TYR A 95 -2.46 -3.27 18.08
N TYR A 96 -3.36 -3.45 19.05
CA TYR A 96 -4.56 -4.24 18.84
C TYR A 96 -5.62 -3.41 18.10
N SER A 97 -6.15 -3.95 17.00
CA SER A 97 -7.21 -3.34 16.21
C SER A 97 -8.58 -3.92 16.64
N PRO A 98 -9.40 -3.17 17.41
CA PRO A 98 -10.69 -3.67 17.88
C PRO A 98 -11.70 -3.90 16.75
N ASN A 99 -11.50 -3.26 15.59
CA ASN A 99 -12.35 -3.45 14.41
C ASN A 99 -12.20 -4.83 13.79
N PHE A 100 -11.06 -5.49 14.01
CA PHE A 100 -10.72 -6.78 13.40
C PHE A 100 -10.43 -7.87 14.42
N ASP A 101 -10.39 -7.52 15.71
CA ASP A 101 -10.03 -8.43 16.81
C ASP A 101 -8.65 -9.10 16.58
N GLU A 102 -7.72 -8.33 16.02
CA GLU A 102 -6.39 -8.80 15.62
C GLU A 102 -5.31 -7.77 16.01
N ILE A 103 -4.07 -8.24 16.23
CA ILE A 103 -2.91 -7.35 16.36
C ILE A 103 -2.53 -6.89 14.95
N VAL A 104 -2.24 -5.60 14.80
CA VAL A 104 -1.84 -4.95 13.56
C VAL A 104 -0.56 -4.17 13.82
N CYS A 105 0.28 -4.05 12.80
CA CYS A 105 1.46 -3.22 12.80
C CYS A 105 1.32 -2.11 11.75
N SER A 106 1.50 -0.87 12.14
CA SER A 106 1.62 0.24 11.21
C SER A 106 3.09 0.49 10.87
N VAL A 107 3.38 0.63 9.58
CA VAL A 107 4.71 1.00 9.06
C VAL A 107 4.64 2.18 8.10
N GLN A 108 5.70 3.00 8.10
CA GLN A 108 5.86 4.11 7.16
C GLN A 108 6.90 3.76 6.10
N LEU A 109 6.55 3.97 4.82
CA LEU A 109 7.42 3.72 3.68
C LEU A 109 7.91 5.03 3.06
N HIS A 110 9.20 5.06 2.71
CA HIS A 110 9.84 6.15 1.98
C HIS A 110 10.49 5.63 0.69
N PRO A 111 9.78 5.68 -0.44
CA PRO A 111 10.34 5.33 -1.73
C PRO A 111 10.97 6.54 -2.44
N ASP A 112 12.04 6.29 -3.20
CA ASP A 112 12.62 7.30 -4.09
C ASP A 112 11.75 7.51 -5.34
N LYS A 113 11.10 6.44 -5.82
CA LYS A 113 10.23 6.45 -7.00
C LYS A 113 9.04 5.55 -6.81
N MET A 114 7.92 5.90 -7.45
CA MET A 114 6.69 5.15 -7.39
C MET A 114 6.02 5.06 -8.76
N HIS A 115 5.36 3.95 -9.02
CA HIS A 115 4.50 3.74 -10.17
C HIS A 115 3.14 3.19 -9.74
N HIS A 116 2.06 3.85 -10.18
CA HIS A 116 0.70 3.36 -10.01
C HIS A 116 0.24 2.65 -11.27
N HIS A 117 -0.15 1.39 -11.13
CA HIS A 117 -0.75 0.61 -12.19
C HIS A 117 -2.21 0.33 -11.84
N TYR A 118 -3.12 1.01 -12.54
CA TYR A 118 -4.55 0.77 -12.46
C TYR A 118 -4.95 -0.25 -13.52
N ILE A 119 -5.48 -1.39 -13.10
CA ILE A 119 -5.82 -2.47 -14.00
C ILE A 119 -7.27 -2.26 -14.44
N ASN A 120 -7.45 -1.80 -15.68
CA ASN A 120 -8.77 -1.74 -16.29
C ASN A 120 -9.30 -3.16 -16.47
N ASN A 121 -10.32 -3.52 -15.69
CA ASN A 121 -11.07 -4.75 -15.90
C ASN A 121 -12.39 -4.45 -16.64
N PRO A 122 -12.49 -4.77 -17.95
CA PRO A 122 -13.70 -4.55 -18.72
C PRO A 122 -14.93 -5.29 -18.15
N GLY A 123 -14.72 -6.43 -17.48
CA GLY A 123 -15.76 -7.20 -16.81
C GLY A 123 -16.37 -6.45 -15.62
N LEU A 124 -15.53 -5.76 -14.84
CA LEU A 124 -15.96 -4.94 -13.70
C LEU A 124 -16.72 -3.69 -14.17
N THR A 125 -16.25 -3.04 -15.25
CA THR A 125 -16.97 -1.92 -15.88
C THR A 125 -18.35 -2.35 -16.39
N ALA A 126 -18.47 -3.56 -16.94
CA ALA A 126 -19.75 -4.10 -17.41
C ALA A 126 -20.71 -4.46 -16.27
N LEU A 127 -20.20 -4.96 -15.13
CA LEU A 127 -21.00 -5.27 -13.93
C LEU A 127 -21.57 -4.00 -13.27
N ILE A 128 -20.75 -2.96 -13.09
CA ILE A 128 -21.17 -1.67 -12.53
C ILE A 128 -22.25 -1.02 -13.41
N ASN A 129 -22.07 -1.05 -14.73
CA ASN A 129 -23.06 -0.51 -15.67
C ASN A 129 -24.38 -1.29 -15.65
N LYS A 130 -24.36 -2.58 -15.33
CA LYS A 130 -25.58 -3.40 -15.22
C LYS A 130 -26.38 -3.09 -13.94
N ASP A 131 -25.70 -2.80 -12.83
CA ASP A 131 -26.35 -2.43 -11.57
C ASP A 131 -26.90 -0.99 -11.57
N ILE A 132 -26.27 -0.07 -12.31
CA ILE A 132 -26.78 1.30 -12.51
C ILE A 132 -28.05 1.30 -13.37
N ASN A 133 -28.13 0.43 -14.38
CA ASN A 133 -29.28 0.36 -15.29
C ASN A 133 -30.45 -0.50 -14.77
N ASN A 134 -30.29 -1.17 -13.62
CA ASN A 134 -31.33 -1.95 -12.96
C ASN A 134 -31.89 -1.28 -11.68
N LYS A 135 -31.54 -0.02 -11.42
CA LYS A 135 -32.19 0.86 -10.45
C LYS A 135 -33.01 1.93 -11.17
#